data_AF-A0A6N7IPR3-F1
#
_entry.id   AF-A0A6N7IPR3-F1
#
_cell.length_a   1.000
_cell.length_b   1.000
_cell.length_c   1.000
_cell.angle_alpha   90.00
_cell.angle_beta   90.00
_cell.angle_gamma   90.00
#
_symmetry.space_group_name_H-M   'P 1'
#
loop_
_entity.id
_entity.type
_entity.pdbx_description
1 polymer ?
#
loop_
_entity_poly.entity_id
_entity_poly.type
_entity_poly.pdbx_seq_one_letter_code
_entity_poly.pdbx_strand_id
1 'polypeptide(L)' 'TGKTAATPARPARLYSFNPGDRVRHRKWGQGTVVGVRGQGENTELQVEFPDLGTRVLLARYAPLERL' A
#
# COMPACT_ATOMS: atom_id res chain seq x y z
N THR A 1 -18.68 8.03 35.55
CA THR A 1 -18.44 6.83 34.72
C THR A 1 -19.08 7.09 33.36
N GLY A 2 -18.40 7.47 32.27
CA GLY A 2 -17.06 7.17 31.81
C GLY A 2 -17.14 6.20 30.64
N LYS A 3 -17.44 6.69 29.43
CA LYS A 3 -17.12 6.07 28.11
C LYS A 3 -17.67 6.91 26.95
N THR A 4 -16.82 7.81 26.46
CA THR A 4 -16.88 8.33 25.10
C THR A 4 -16.48 7.21 24.13
N ALA A 5 -17.24 6.96 23.06
CA ALA A 5 -16.84 6.07 21.97
C ALA A 5 -17.15 6.73 20.63
N ALA A 6 -16.13 7.46 20.17
CA ALA A 6 -15.68 7.72 18.81
C ALA A 6 -16.70 7.65 17.64
N THR A 7 -16.80 8.80 16.97
CA THR A 7 -17.19 9.05 15.59
C THR A 7 -16.92 7.88 14.62
N PRO A 8 -17.83 7.56 13.67
CA PRO A 8 -17.51 6.65 12.58
C PRO A 8 -16.45 7.31 11.68
N ALA A 9 -15.19 6.94 11.90
CA ALA A 9 -14.10 7.30 11.00
C ALA A 9 -14.45 6.74 9.62
N ARG A 10 -14.64 7.66 8.66
CA ARG A 10 -14.73 7.43 7.21
C ARG A 10 -13.80 6.29 6.82
N PRO A 11 -14.24 5.30 6.01
CA PRO A 11 -13.49 4.07 5.84
C PRO A 11 -12.09 4.41 5.35
N ALA A 12 -11.11 4.13 6.21
CA ALA A 12 -9.72 4.12 5.86
C ALA A 12 -9.54 3.11 4.73
N ARG A 13 -9.70 3.54 3.47
CA ARG A 13 -9.08 2.87 2.33
C ARG A 13 -7.57 3.15 2.37
N LEU A 14 -6.94 2.91 3.52
CA LEU A 14 -5.53 3.12 3.72
C LEU A 14 -4.84 1.88 3.17
N TYR A 15 -4.55 1.95 1.87
CA TYR A 15 -3.59 1.14 1.12
C TYR A 15 -3.22 -0.19 1.80
N SER A 16 -4.20 -1.07 1.92
CA SER A 16 -4.02 -2.33 2.65
C SER A 16 -3.39 -3.35 1.72
N PHE A 17 -2.09 -3.17 1.49
CA PHE A 17 -1.25 -4.13 0.78
C PHE A 17 -0.52 -4.99 1.82
N ASN A 18 -0.26 -6.24 1.46
CA ASN A 18 0.53 -7.17 2.24
C ASN A 18 1.71 -7.68 1.41
N PRO A 19 2.83 -8.05 2.04
CA PRO A 19 3.87 -8.83 1.36
C PRO A 19 3.26 -10.10 0.73
N GLY A 20 3.56 -10.35 -0.54
CA GLY A 20 2.98 -11.39 -1.38
C GLY A 20 1.87 -10.90 -2.32
N ASP A 21 1.27 -9.72 -2.09
CA ASP A 21 0.25 -9.18 -2.98
C ASP A 21 0.83 -8.87 -4.37
N ARG A 22 0.08 -9.25 -5.41
CA ARG A 22 0.39 -8.83 -6.77
C ARG A 22 -0.25 -7.49 -7.05
N VAL A 23 0.53 -6.59 -7.61
CA VAL A 23 0.10 -5.24 -7.98
C VAL A 23 0.50 -4.93 -9.40
N ARG A 24 -0.26 -4.08 -10.06
CA ARG A 24 0.08 -3.51 -11.36
C ARG A 24 0.33 -2.02 -11.20
N HIS A 25 1.51 -1.58 -11.59
CA HIS A 25 1.85 -0.18 -11.71
C HIS A 25 1.66 0.28 -13.17
N ARG A 26 1.08 1.47 -13.37
CA ARG A 26 0.80 2.00 -14.71
C ARG A 26 2.02 2.06 -15.64
N LYS A 27 3.20 2.38 -15.09
CA LYS A 27 4.46 2.52 -15.86
C LYS A 27 5.29 1.25 -15.94
N TRP A 28 5.27 0.43 -14.89
CA TRP A 28 6.22 -0.69 -14.73
C TRP A 28 5.57 -2.06 -14.90
N GLY A 29 4.25 -2.09 -15.10
CA GLY A 29 3.53 -3.35 -15.24
C GLY A 29 3.37 -4.05 -13.90
N GLN A 30 3.37 -5.37 -13.94
CA GLN A 30 3.12 -6.21 -12.78
C GLN A 30 4.34 -6.26 -11.86
N GLY A 31 4.09 -6.19 -10.55
CA GLY A 31 5.07 -6.42 -9.50
C GLY A 31 4.46 -7.14 -8.32
N THR A 32 5.31 -7.58 -7.41
CA THR A 32 4.93 -8.25 -6.17
C THR A 32 5.36 -7.39 -4.99
N VAL A 33 4.43 -7.13 -4.07
CA VAL A 33 4.77 -6.46 -2.82
C VAL A 33 5.65 -7.41 -2.02
N VAL A 34 6.87 -7.02 -1.70
CA VAL A 34 7.82 -7.80 -0.87
C VAL A 34 7.92 -7.25 0.54
N GLY A 35 7.42 -6.03 0.78
CA GLY A 35 7.45 -5.40 2.09
C GLY A 35 6.51 -4.22 2.18
N VAL A 36 6.01 -3.97 3.40
CA VAL A 36 5.19 -2.80 3.73
C VAL A 36 5.75 -2.19 5.01
N ARG A 37 5.99 -0.89 4.99
CA ARG A 37 6.54 -0.12 6.12
C ARG A 37 5.75 1.16 6.32
N GLY A 38 5.81 1.71 7.53
CA GLY A 38 5.04 2.90 7.88
C GLY A 38 3.54 2.61 8.09
N GLN A 39 2.76 3.67 8.31
CA GLN A 39 1.34 3.57 8.59
C GLN A 39 0.60 4.78 7.98
N GLY A 40 -0.66 4.57 7.61
CA GLY A 40 -1.52 5.62 7.08
C GLY A 40 -0.99 6.23 5.78
N GLU A 41 -0.82 7.55 5.77
CA GLU A 41 -0.37 8.29 4.59
C GLU A 41 1.10 8.08 4.23
N ASN A 42 1.92 7.69 5.20
CA ASN A 42 3.36 7.45 5.03
C ASN A 42 3.66 5.96 4.82
N THR A 43 2.68 5.20 4.33
CA THR A 43 2.87 3.78 4.02
C THR A 43 3.78 3.65 2.80
N GLU A 44 4.92 2.99 2.99
CA GLU A 44 5.89 2.65 1.97
C GLU A 44 5.72 1.19 1.56
N LEU A 45 5.57 0.97 0.26
CA LEU A 45 5.46 -0.34 -0.37
C LEU A 45 6.77 -0.65 -1.07
N GLN A 46 7.39 -1.75 -0.66
CA GLN A 46 8.51 -2.31 -1.38
C GLN A 46 7.94 -3.30 -2.38
N VAL A 47 8.03 -2.98 -3.67
CA VAL A 47 7.47 -3.77 -4.78
C VAL A 47 8.61 -4.25 -5.68
N GLU A 48 8.68 -5.55 -5.89
CA GLU A 48 9.59 -6.15 -6.85
C GLU A 48 8.93 -6.24 -8.23
N PHE A 49 9.53 -5.57 -9.20
CA PHE A 49 9.14 -5.63 -10.61
C PHE A 49 10.14 -6.51 -11.37
N PRO A 50 9.70 -7.43 -12.25
CA PRO A 50 10.59 -8.32 -13.00
C PRO A 50 11.68 -7.58 -13.79
N ASP A 51 11.34 -6.47 -14.43
CA ASP A 51 12.27 -5.71 -15.30
C ASP A 51 13.11 -4.65 -14.57
N LEU A 52 12.72 -4.24 -13.35
CA LEU A 52 13.36 -3.13 -12.62
C LEU A 52 13.94 -3.53 -11.26
N GLY A 53 13.68 -4.76 -10.80
CA GLY A 53 13.97 -5.21 -9.45
C GLY A 53 13.08 -4.53 -8.41
N THR A 54 13.58 -4.45 -7.18
CA THR A 54 12.83 -3.90 -6.05
C THR A 54 12.82 -2.37 -6.03
N ARG A 55 11.63 -1.77 -5.88
CA ARG A 55 11.39 -0.33 -5.75
C ARG A 55 10.59 -0.02 -4.49
N VAL A 56 10.90 1.10 -3.84
CA VAL A 56 10.15 1.62 -2.70
C VAL A 56 9.22 2.74 -3.19
N LEU A 57 7.93 2.62 -2.89
CA LEU A 57 6.88 3.50 -3.37
C LEU A 57 5.99 3.94 -2.21
N LEU A 58 5.71 5.23 -2.10
CA LEU A 58 4.69 5.71 -1.16
C LEU A 58 3.30 5.34 -1.69
N ALA A 59 2.55 4.58 -0.91
CA ALA A 59 1.26 4.02 -1.31
C ALA A 59 0.27 5.11 -1.77
N ARG A 60 0.32 6.30 -1.14
CA ARG A 60 -0.50 7.46 -1.51
C ARG A 60 -0.21 8.08 -2.87
N TYR A 61 0.99 7.87 -3.40
CA TYR A 61 1.45 8.45 -4.66
C TYR A 61 1.62 7.40 -5.75
N ALA A 62 1.61 6.12 -5.40
CA ALA A 62 1.80 5.02 -6.32
C ALA A 62 0.47 4.67 -6.99
N PRO A 63 0.31 4.85 -8.32
CA PRO A 63 -0.85 4.37 -9.07
C PRO A 63 -0.77 2.85 -9.22
N LEU A 64 -1.06 2.15 -8.12
CA LEU A 64 -1.06 0.69 -8.02
C LEU A 64 -2.49 0.17 -8.03
N GLU A 65 -2.72 -0.83 -8.88
CA GLU A 65 -3.94 -1.64 -8.88
C GLU A 65 -3.61 -3.00 -8.29
N ARG A 66 -4.40 -3.49 -7.32
CA ARG A 66 -4.24 -4.86 -6.83
C ARG A 66 -4.85 -5.82 -7.85
N LEU A 67 -4.12 -6.90 -8.16
CA LEU A 67 -4.54 -7.97 -9.08
C LEU A 67 -5.15 -9.14 -8.33
#